data_AF-A0A850BV15-F1
#
_entry.id   AF-A0A850BV15-F1
#
_cell.length_a   1.000
_cell.length_b   1.000
_cell.length_c   1.000
_cell.angle_alpha   90.00
_cell.angle_beta   90.00
_cell.angle_gamma   90.00
#
_symmetry.space_group_name_H-M   'P 1'
#
loop_
_entity.id
_entity.type
_entity.pdbx_description
1 polymer ?
#
loop_
_entity_poly.entity_id
_entity_poly.type
_entity_poly.pdbx_seq_one_letter_code
_entity_poly.pdbx_strand_id
1 'polypeptide(L)'
;MSRLVVIWALLFFALLMPPHVRAEVVTLSGGASPPSWSPPSLPANAIVGSDPLGHLGGSSRVTPAGDFTWSLPLWTPPSREAAQPDLAISYSARGGNGILGVGFGLSGVPEIRRCGHTMATHGEVRGISYSTDDRFCLDGVPLVLIGGIYGEDGSEYRTERDGFDKIVFYEGTSAFSPSFFKVWAKGGRIIRYESLKAFRAEVAPTEPYTIAPASLVDVVWPVSEVRNRSGDRVVYRHIILPSSDPFAIEYWLDRIEYPLRPGEEAGKREIKFLHENRSDPSFTWISGVSFRTTKRLKAIEVVAPNPIAKKVVQRYEFSYLKSVSTDRSLLQSITRCDGDNACLWSKQFEWENSYRPDFAEPIELDALEYDDFFFLSQSDSGIQVLDTDADGRDEILYRIGAEYFLRRMDGSGTPLGERIWIDPVATAPAPGTFGFHDIFVNQSRAVDFDGDGAVELWAAQPPAGGFHVFGFDPATGQPVSKDMLLPAGMIMNGGAVSLEGINFADINGDALPDILQQVFTDPSNPVWGVGKNEGDFEFEGVLTDV
;
A
#
# COMPACT_ATOMS: atom_id res chain seq x y z
N MET A 1 49.73 55.70 31.92
CA MET A 1 49.88 55.19 33.31
C MET A 1 50.61 53.85 33.18
N SER A 2 51.86 53.68 33.66
CA SER A 2 52.27 53.46 35.07
C SER A 2 51.70 52.13 35.59
N ARG A 3 52.47 51.10 36.01
CA ARG A 3 53.89 50.97 36.44
C ARG A 3 54.53 49.72 35.77
N LEU A 4 55.85 49.45 35.61
CA LEU A 4 57.15 49.82 36.23
C LEU A 4 57.56 49.10 37.55
N VAL A 5 58.87 48.76 37.62
CA VAL A 5 59.73 48.36 38.79
C VAL A 5 59.51 46.92 39.34
N VAL A 6 60.49 46.00 39.59
CA VAL A 6 61.94 45.73 39.32
C VAL A 6 62.20 44.17 39.55
N ILE A 7 63.36 43.48 39.60
CA ILE A 7 64.83 43.78 39.63
C ILE A 7 65.70 42.57 39.11
N TRP A 8 66.77 42.85 38.34
CA TRP A 8 68.17 42.29 38.26
C TRP A 8 68.44 40.75 38.28
N ALA A 9 69.58 40.20 37.81
CA ALA A 9 70.92 40.74 37.47
C ALA A 9 71.48 40.06 36.18
N LEU A 10 71.99 40.79 35.16
CA LEU A 10 73.34 41.36 34.94
C LEU A 10 74.46 40.41 34.46
N LEU A 11 74.88 40.62 33.19
CA LEU A 11 76.27 40.59 32.62
C LEU A 11 77.06 39.26 32.67
N PHE A 12 78.01 38.91 31.80
CA PHE A 12 78.52 39.25 30.43
C PHE A 12 79.16 37.91 29.92
N PHE A 13 79.53 37.61 28.67
CA PHE A 13 80.20 38.34 27.59
C PHE A 13 79.89 37.58 26.27
N ALA A 14 79.98 38.21 25.09
CA ALA A 14 79.79 37.53 23.79
C ALA A 14 81.08 36.90 23.24
N LEU A 15 80.97 35.84 22.40
CA LEU A 15 81.43 35.82 20.98
C LEU A 15 81.23 34.43 20.30
N LEU A 16 81.47 34.39 18.98
CA LEU A 16 81.71 33.22 18.10
C LEU A 16 80.52 32.30 17.74
N MET A 17 80.10 32.38 16.47
CA MET A 17 79.40 31.30 15.77
C MET A 17 80.40 30.25 15.27
N PRO A 18 80.18 28.94 15.50
CA PRO A 18 80.87 27.86 14.80
C PRO A 18 80.29 27.65 13.36
N PRO A 19 81.05 27.03 12.44
CA PRO A 19 80.62 26.82 11.06
C PRO A 19 79.62 25.66 10.89
N HIS A 20 78.98 25.60 9.73
CA HIS A 20 78.08 24.48 9.35
C HIS A 20 78.81 23.13 9.40
N VAL A 21 78.36 22.24 10.28
CA VAL A 21 78.82 20.85 10.31
C VAL A 21 78.20 20.09 9.14
N ARG A 22 79.05 19.45 8.35
CA ARG A 22 78.67 18.59 7.21
C ARG A 22 77.99 17.33 7.74
N ALA A 23 76.85 16.95 7.16
CA ALA A 23 76.08 15.80 7.62
C ALA A 23 76.90 14.50 7.65
N GLU A 24 76.92 13.84 8.80
CA GLU A 24 77.58 12.54 8.99
C GLU A 24 76.65 11.41 8.51
N VAL A 25 77.14 10.57 7.60
CA VAL A 25 76.38 9.42 7.10
C VAL A 25 76.49 8.28 8.11
N VAL A 26 75.60 8.27 9.09
CA VAL A 26 75.47 7.18 10.06
C VAL A 26 74.98 5.92 9.33
N THR A 27 75.90 5.02 9.01
CA THR A 27 75.57 3.68 8.51
C THR A 27 74.98 2.84 9.66
N LEU A 28 73.64 2.82 9.76
CA LEU A 28 72.91 2.01 10.74
C LEU A 28 73.09 0.51 10.46
N SER A 29 74.12 -0.09 11.07
CA SER A 29 74.36 -1.53 11.02
C SER A 29 73.35 -2.28 11.88
N GLY A 30 72.53 -3.14 11.25
CA GLY A 30 71.76 -4.15 11.98
C GLY A 30 70.45 -3.69 12.61
N GLY A 31 69.68 -2.83 11.94
CA GLY A 31 68.26 -2.70 12.26
C GLY A 31 67.53 -4.02 11.99
N ALA A 32 67.14 -4.74 13.06
CA ALA A 32 66.40 -5.98 12.94
C ALA A 32 65.03 -5.73 12.27
N SER A 33 64.64 -6.61 11.35
CA SER A 33 63.32 -6.54 10.70
C SER A 33 62.22 -6.47 11.76
N PRO A 34 61.21 -5.59 11.64
CA PRO A 34 60.09 -5.56 12.56
C PRO A 34 59.43 -6.94 12.57
N PRO A 35 59.05 -7.48 13.75
CA PRO A 35 58.48 -8.81 13.85
C PRO A 35 57.22 -8.90 12.97
N SER A 36 57.17 -9.90 12.10
CA SER A 36 56.04 -10.13 11.21
C SER A 36 54.77 -10.28 12.05
N TRP A 37 53.81 -9.37 11.88
CA TRP A 37 52.53 -9.45 12.58
C TRP A 37 51.78 -10.70 12.12
N SER A 38 51.86 -11.76 12.91
CA SER A 38 50.96 -12.90 12.81
C SER A 38 49.59 -12.46 13.36
N PRO A 39 48.49 -12.64 12.60
CA PRO A 39 47.17 -12.47 13.18
C PRO A 39 47.02 -13.45 14.35
N PRO A 40 46.40 -13.03 15.47
CA PRO A 40 46.22 -13.91 16.62
C PRO A 40 45.39 -15.13 16.20
N SER A 41 45.84 -16.33 16.62
CA SER A 41 45.12 -17.57 16.34
C SER A 41 43.75 -17.51 17.01
N LEU A 42 42.69 -17.44 16.20
CA LEU A 42 41.32 -17.58 16.68
C LEU A 42 41.19 -18.91 17.44
N PRO A 43 40.64 -18.92 18.67
CA PRO A 43 40.39 -20.18 19.37
C PRO A 43 39.54 -21.11 18.50
N ALA A 44 39.90 -22.39 18.42
CA ALA A 44 39.18 -23.37 17.61
C ALA A 44 37.69 -23.47 17.98
N ASN A 45 37.37 -23.16 19.26
CA ASN A 45 36.03 -23.14 19.83
C ASN A 45 35.62 -21.70 20.20
N ALA A 46 36.02 -20.68 19.42
CA ALA A 46 35.64 -19.28 19.66
C ALA A 46 34.14 -19.01 19.43
N ILE A 47 33.48 -19.92 18.73
CA ILE A 47 32.02 -20.00 18.60
C ILE A 47 31.63 -21.33 19.25
N VAL A 48 30.72 -21.26 20.22
CA VAL A 48 30.03 -22.39 20.84
C VAL A 48 28.56 -22.03 20.95
N GLY A 49 27.66 -23.00 20.83
CA GLY A 49 26.24 -22.77 20.98
C GLY A 49 25.93 -22.19 22.37
N SER A 50 25.17 -21.10 22.41
CA SER A 50 24.71 -20.50 23.67
C SER A 50 23.57 -21.29 24.27
N ASP A 51 23.42 -21.23 25.61
CA ASP A 51 22.14 -21.55 26.23
C ASP A 51 21.00 -20.75 25.57
N PRO A 52 19.77 -21.29 25.45
CA PRO A 52 18.64 -20.62 24.80
C PRO A 52 18.03 -19.51 25.69
N LEU A 53 18.85 -18.50 25.98
CA LEU A 53 18.59 -17.39 26.90
C LEU A 53 18.47 -16.08 26.12
N GLY A 54 17.32 -15.86 25.51
CA GLY A 54 17.00 -14.58 24.88
C GLY A 54 15.62 -14.56 24.23
N HIS A 55 14.98 -13.39 24.29
CA HIS A 55 13.74 -13.12 23.59
C HIS A 55 14.04 -12.46 22.24
N LEU A 56 13.17 -12.66 21.26
CA LEU A 56 13.19 -11.91 20.01
C LEU A 56 12.52 -10.54 20.23
N GLY A 57 13.28 -9.46 20.06
CA GLY A 57 12.86 -8.09 20.36
C GLY A 57 11.95 -7.46 19.28
N GLY A 58 12.23 -6.19 18.98
CA GLY A 58 11.44 -5.34 18.07
C GLY A 58 10.79 -4.17 18.79
N SER A 59 10.17 -3.27 18.02
CA SER A 59 9.50 -2.06 18.52
C SER A 59 8.09 -1.94 17.94
N SER A 60 7.19 -1.27 18.65
CA SER A 60 5.84 -0.93 18.16
C SER A 60 5.51 0.53 18.40
N ARG A 61 4.55 1.05 17.61
CA ARG A 61 3.95 2.38 17.77
C ARG A 61 2.55 2.38 17.15
N VAL A 62 1.69 3.28 17.61
CA VAL A 62 0.51 3.71 16.82
C VAL A 62 0.90 4.95 16.03
N THR A 63 0.47 5.04 14.78
CA THR A 63 0.69 6.22 13.92
C THR A 63 -0.35 7.30 14.20
N PRO A 64 -0.13 8.57 13.78
CA PRO A 64 -1.17 9.61 13.86
C PRO A 64 -2.47 9.29 13.11
N ALA A 65 -2.44 8.33 12.18
CA ALA A 65 -3.60 7.84 11.43
C ALA A 65 -4.27 6.60 12.08
N GLY A 66 -3.96 6.29 13.35
CA GLY A 66 -4.54 5.17 14.10
C GLY A 66 -3.95 3.78 13.81
N ASP A 67 -3.17 3.62 12.74
CA ASP A 67 -2.56 2.32 12.41
C ASP A 67 -1.53 1.87 13.46
N PHE A 68 -1.73 0.67 14.02
CA PHE A 68 -0.73 0.02 14.88
C PHE A 68 0.33 -0.65 14.01
N THR A 69 1.60 -0.32 14.28
CA THR A 69 2.75 -0.87 13.56
C THR A 69 3.73 -1.53 14.51
N TRP A 70 4.35 -2.63 14.06
CA TRP A 70 5.46 -3.30 14.76
C TRP A 70 6.61 -3.58 13.79
N SER A 71 7.85 -3.64 14.29
CA SER A 71 9.04 -3.88 13.49
C SER A 71 10.09 -4.69 14.25
N LEU A 72 10.64 -5.71 13.58
CA LEU A 72 11.78 -6.49 14.02
C LEU A 72 12.92 -6.35 13.00
N PRO A 73 13.97 -5.57 13.32
CA PRO A 73 15.19 -5.53 12.53
C PRO A 73 15.82 -6.93 12.42
N LEU A 74 16.15 -7.32 11.18
CA LEU A 74 16.91 -8.53 10.89
C LEU A 74 18.39 -8.25 11.09
N TRP A 75 19.11 -9.18 11.73
CA TRP A 75 20.55 -9.04 11.89
C TRP A 75 21.25 -9.34 10.55
N THR A 76 22.05 -8.38 10.08
CA THR A 76 22.83 -8.50 8.84
C THR A 76 24.34 -8.44 9.17
N PRO A 77 25.15 -9.46 8.81
CA PRO A 77 26.56 -9.53 9.18
C PRO A 77 27.33 -8.26 8.75
N PRO A 78 27.91 -7.48 9.68
CA PRO A 78 28.46 -6.16 9.37
C PRO A 78 29.44 -6.17 8.19
N SER A 79 29.26 -5.23 7.27
CA SER A 79 30.14 -4.99 6.13
C SER A 79 31.15 -3.88 6.46
N ARG A 80 32.08 -3.61 5.54
CA ARG A 80 32.88 -2.37 5.62
C ARG A 80 32.03 -1.21 5.11
N GLU A 81 32.32 0.00 5.60
CA GLU A 81 31.70 1.26 5.15
C GLU A 81 30.16 1.24 5.15
N ALA A 82 29.57 0.51 6.11
CA ALA A 82 28.13 0.29 6.27
C ALA A 82 27.41 -0.27 5.01
N ALA A 83 28.14 -0.93 4.10
CA ALA A 83 27.59 -1.57 2.91
C ALA A 83 26.96 -2.95 3.23
N GLN A 84 26.09 -3.00 4.23
CA GLN A 84 25.15 -4.10 4.48
C GLN A 84 23.72 -3.61 4.23
N PRO A 85 22.79 -4.48 3.78
CA PRO A 85 21.38 -4.13 3.73
C PRO A 85 20.84 -3.92 5.15
N ASP A 86 19.94 -2.96 5.28
CA ASP A 86 19.13 -2.73 6.47
C ASP A 86 17.73 -3.30 6.16
N LEU A 87 17.24 -4.21 7.00
CA LEU A 87 16.06 -5.03 6.73
C LEU A 87 15.27 -5.24 8.01
N ALA A 88 13.95 -5.29 7.92
CA ALA A 88 13.09 -5.63 9.06
C ALA A 88 11.87 -6.45 8.63
N ILE A 89 11.39 -7.33 9.49
CA ILE A 89 10.02 -7.81 9.43
C ILE A 89 9.14 -6.71 9.98
N SER A 90 8.14 -6.27 9.22
CA SER A 90 7.22 -5.20 9.60
C SER A 90 5.78 -5.72 9.71
N TYR A 91 4.99 -5.06 10.54
CA TYR A 91 3.55 -5.23 10.66
C TYR A 91 2.86 -3.86 10.58
N SER A 92 1.71 -3.82 9.93
CA SER A 92 0.72 -2.74 9.96
C SER A 92 -0.66 -3.38 10.13
N ALA A 93 -1.51 -2.83 10.99
CA ALA A 93 -2.89 -3.30 11.15
C ALA A 93 -3.73 -3.00 9.89
N ARG A 94 -3.37 -1.97 9.13
CA ARG A 94 -3.90 -1.67 7.79
C ARG A 94 -3.18 -2.44 6.65
N GLY A 95 -2.24 -3.32 6.96
CA GLY A 95 -1.47 -4.07 5.97
C GLY A 95 -2.27 -5.21 5.32
N GLY A 96 -2.28 -5.24 3.98
CA GLY A 96 -2.91 -6.31 3.20
C GLY A 96 -2.26 -7.69 3.34
N ASN A 97 -2.71 -8.66 2.56
CA ASN A 97 -2.18 -10.03 2.59
C ASN A 97 -0.88 -10.15 1.77
N GLY A 98 0.27 -10.07 2.43
CA GLY A 98 1.61 -10.04 1.82
C GLY A 98 2.39 -11.35 1.89
N ILE A 99 3.69 -11.28 1.63
CA ILE A 99 4.62 -12.43 1.62
C ILE A 99 4.82 -13.09 3.00
N LEU A 100 4.33 -12.48 4.08
CA LEU A 100 4.33 -13.01 5.45
C LEU A 100 2.90 -13.12 6.01
N GLY A 101 1.88 -13.18 5.15
CA GLY A 101 0.47 -13.20 5.54
C GLY A 101 -0.16 -11.81 5.65
N VAL A 102 -1.35 -11.73 6.26
CA VAL A 102 -2.05 -10.46 6.52
C VAL A 102 -1.20 -9.57 7.43
N GLY A 103 -1.17 -8.26 7.17
CA GLY A 103 -0.49 -7.24 7.97
C GLY A 103 1.05 -7.27 7.94
N PHE A 104 1.66 -8.44 7.72
CA PHE A 104 3.10 -8.67 7.80
C PHE A 104 3.83 -8.58 6.45
N GLY A 105 4.98 -7.90 6.46
CA GLY A 105 5.83 -7.70 5.29
C GLY A 105 7.32 -7.64 5.63
N LEU A 106 8.12 -7.41 4.59
CA LEU A 106 9.57 -7.22 4.66
C LEU A 106 9.90 -5.77 4.27
N SER A 107 10.40 -4.99 5.21
CA SER A 107 10.93 -3.64 4.97
C SER A 107 12.43 -3.67 4.66
N GLY A 108 12.91 -2.67 3.92
CA GLY A 108 14.33 -2.55 3.52
C GLY A 108 14.65 -3.08 2.11
N VAL A 109 13.61 -3.44 1.34
CA VAL A 109 13.68 -3.84 -0.06
C VAL A 109 12.85 -2.84 -0.87
N PRO A 110 13.37 -1.62 -1.11
CA PRO A 110 12.58 -0.56 -1.73
C PRO A 110 12.26 -0.85 -3.20
N GLU A 111 11.17 -0.26 -3.68
CA GLU A 111 10.71 -0.38 -5.06
C GLU A 111 10.03 0.90 -5.56
N ILE A 112 10.10 1.14 -6.86
CA ILE A 112 9.27 2.15 -7.52
C ILE A 112 8.14 1.40 -8.25
N ARG A 113 6.91 1.90 -8.13
CA ARG A 113 5.73 1.41 -8.85
C ARG A 113 5.12 2.54 -9.68
N ARG A 114 4.30 2.20 -10.67
CA ARG A 114 3.27 3.13 -11.15
C ARG A 114 2.23 3.34 -10.04
N CYS A 115 1.63 4.51 -9.97
CA CYS A 115 0.55 4.86 -9.06
C CYS A 115 -0.43 5.80 -9.76
N GLY A 116 -1.69 5.80 -9.31
CA GLY A 116 -2.76 6.60 -9.87
C GLY A 116 -2.64 8.09 -9.53
N HIS A 117 -3.60 8.87 -10.03
CA HIS A 117 -3.85 10.21 -9.53
C HIS A 117 -4.60 10.19 -8.19
N THR A 118 -4.54 11.32 -7.51
CA THR A 118 -5.05 11.53 -6.15
C THR A 118 -5.59 12.94 -6.06
N MET A 119 -6.80 13.11 -5.52
CA MET A 119 -7.45 14.42 -5.38
C MET A 119 -6.53 15.47 -4.75
N ALA A 120 -5.80 15.07 -3.69
CA ALA A 120 -4.88 15.95 -2.95
C ALA A 120 -3.63 16.42 -3.71
N THR A 121 -3.18 15.71 -4.75
CA THR A 121 -1.92 16.02 -5.48
C THR A 121 -2.19 16.39 -6.95
N HIS A 122 -3.34 15.98 -7.50
CA HIS A 122 -3.66 16.08 -8.93
C HIS A 122 -4.99 16.79 -9.23
N GLY A 123 -5.92 16.89 -8.27
CA GLY A 123 -7.27 17.41 -8.51
C GLY A 123 -8.24 16.42 -9.18
N GLU A 124 -7.80 15.19 -9.39
CA GLU A 124 -8.58 14.05 -9.89
C GLU A 124 -8.11 12.78 -9.15
N VAL A 125 -8.97 11.77 -9.03
CA VAL A 125 -8.56 10.39 -8.71
C VAL A 125 -8.64 9.59 -10.00
N ARG A 126 -7.64 8.75 -10.29
CA ARG A 126 -7.58 8.00 -11.55
C ARG A 126 -6.65 6.78 -11.44
N GLY A 127 -7.11 5.63 -11.90
CA GLY A 127 -6.35 4.38 -11.89
C GLY A 127 -5.08 4.36 -12.74
N ILE A 128 -4.22 3.37 -12.50
CA ILE A 128 -3.00 3.14 -13.30
C ILE A 128 -3.40 2.57 -14.67
N SER A 129 -3.07 3.27 -15.75
CA SER A 129 -3.47 2.93 -17.12
C SER A 129 -2.37 2.27 -17.98
N TYR A 130 -1.12 2.30 -17.50
CA TYR A 130 0.10 2.00 -18.27
C TYR A 130 0.30 2.95 -19.46
N SER A 131 0.05 4.26 -19.23
CA SER A 131 0.24 5.34 -20.20
C SER A 131 1.31 6.35 -19.76
N THR A 132 1.37 7.51 -20.43
CA THR A 132 2.13 8.71 -20.05
C THR A 132 1.55 9.45 -18.85
N ASP A 133 0.26 9.23 -18.55
CA ASP A 133 -0.47 9.99 -17.54
C ASP A 133 -0.17 9.47 -16.13
N ASP A 134 0.09 8.17 -16.02
CA ASP A 134 0.40 7.49 -14.76
C ASP A 134 1.54 8.19 -13.98
N ARG A 135 1.43 8.14 -12.65
CA ARG A 135 2.50 8.63 -11.77
C ARG A 135 3.40 7.50 -11.30
N PHE A 136 4.52 7.87 -10.70
CA PHE A 136 5.48 6.97 -10.10
C PHE A 136 5.51 7.21 -8.60
N CYS A 137 5.62 6.14 -7.83
CA CYS A 137 5.71 6.20 -6.38
C CYS A 137 6.88 5.34 -5.89
N LEU A 138 7.76 5.90 -5.06
CA LEU A 138 8.84 5.18 -4.37
C LEU A 138 8.33 4.75 -3.00
N ASP A 139 8.26 3.44 -2.74
CA ASP A 139 7.70 2.86 -1.52
C ASP A 139 6.30 3.42 -1.15
N GLY A 140 5.49 3.74 -2.17
CA GLY A 140 4.15 4.33 -2.03
C GLY A 140 4.12 5.86 -1.89
N VAL A 141 5.26 6.56 -1.84
CA VAL A 141 5.31 8.04 -1.80
C VAL A 141 5.39 8.60 -3.24
N PRO A 142 4.48 9.50 -3.67
CA PRO A 142 4.49 10.07 -5.02
C PRO A 142 5.80 10.76 -5.40
N LEU A 143 6.16 10.66 -6.68
CA LEU A 143 7.32 11.32 -7.27
C LEU A 143 6.94 12.61 -7.99
N VAL A 144 7.37 13.74 -7.43
CA VAL A 144 7.17 15.09 -7.98
C VAL A 144 8.33 15.44 -8.91
N LEU A 145 8.02 15.83 -10.14
CA LEU A 145 8.99 16.29 -11.13
C LEU A 145 9.65 17.60 -10.69
N ILE A 146 10.97 17.68 -10.77
CA ILE A 146 11.76 18.90 -10.51
C ILE A 146 12.66 19.33 -11.68
N GLY A 147 12.72 18.55 -12.76
CA GLY A 147 13.42 18.94 -13.99
C GLY A 147 13.22 17.94 -15.14
N GLY A 148 13.16 18.45 -16.37
CA GLY A 148 12.80 17.67 -17.55
C GLY A 148 11.30 17.71 -17.84
N ILE A 149 10.76 16.64 -18.41
CA ILE A 149 9.33 16.42 -18.69
C ILE A 149 8.91 15.14 -17.94
N TYR A 150 7.68 15.07 -17.44
CA TYR A 150 7.21 13.88 -16.72
C TYR A 150 7.20 12.66 -17.66
N GLY A 151 7.79 11.54 -17.21
CA GLY A 151 7.82 10.28 -17.97
C GLY A 151 8.85 10.19 -19.11
N GLU A 152 9.73 11.19 -19.26
CA GLU A 152 10.73 11.26 -20.36
C GLU A 152 12.17 10.95 -19.88
N ASP A 153 13.08 10.60 -20.81
CA ASP A 153 14.46 10.27 -20.47
C ASP A 153 15.19 11.40 -19.70
N GLY A 154 15.95 11.01 -18.67
CA GLY A 154 16.74 11.94 -17.86
C GLY A 154 15.93 12.86 -16.94
N SER A 155 14.60 12.72 -16.88
CA SER A 155 13.75 13.49 -15.98
C SER A 155 14.10 13.25 -14.51
N GLU A 156 14.12 14.33 -13.71
CA GLU A 156 14.53 14.34 -12.30
C GLU A 156 13.34 14.57 -11.38
N TYR A 157 13.25 13.77 -10.31
CA TYR A 157 12.15 13.76 -9.35
C TYR A 157 12.65 13.85 -7.90
N ARG A 158 11.72 14.22 -7.01
CA ARG A 158 11.78 14.05 -5.56
C ARG A 158 10.57 13.26 -5.09
N THR A 159 10.67 12.64 -3.92
CA THR A 159 9.46 12.23 -3.20
C THR A 159 8.69 13.48 -2.76
N GLU A 160 7.37 13.45 -2.84
CA GLU A 160 6.47 14.54 -2.40
C GLU A 160 6.80 15.00 -0.97
N ARG A 161 7.05 14.03 -0.07
CA ARG A 161 7.77 14.23 1.18
C ARG A 161 9.28 14.13 0.93
N ASP A 162 9.94 15.23 0.60
CA ASP A 162 11.34 15.21 0.10
C ASP A 162 12.33 14.63 1.13
N GLY A 163 12.94 13.49 0.78
CA GLY A 163 14.04 12.86 1.51
C GLY A 163 15.41 13.50 1.28
N PHE A 164 15.49 14.51 0.40
CA PHE A 164 16.67 15.07 -0.27
C PHE A 164 17.34 14.13 -1.29
N ASP A 165 16.72 12.99 -1.59
CA ASP A 165 17.21 12.00 -2.56
C ASP A 165 16.92 12.48 -3.99
N LYS A 166 17.95 12.50 -4.86
CA LYS A 166 17.78 12.79 -6.29
C LYS A 166 17.39 11.51 -7.02
N ILE A 167 16.21 11.48 -7.64
CA ILE A 167 15.70 10.36 -8.43
C ILE A 167 15.75 10.74 -9.91
N VAL A 168 16.28 9.87 -10.78
CA VAL A 168 16.30 10.10 -12.24
C VAL A 168 15.77 8.88 -12.97
N PHE A 169 14.87 9.14 -13.91
CA PHE A 169 14.29 8.22 -14.89
C PHE A 169 15.28 7.97 -16.02
N TYR A 170 15.36 6.73 -16.51
CA TYR A 170 16.09 6.40 -17.74
C TYR A 170 15.25 5.50 -18.65
N GLU A 171 15.02 5.96 -19.89
CA GLU A 171 14.17 5.26 -20.86
C GLU A 171 14.78 3.93 -21.31
N GLY A 172 13.92 3.04 -21.83
CA GLY A 172 14.28 1.77 -22.42
C GLY A 172 14.14 1.72 -23.94
N THR A 173 13.96 0.51 -24.47
CA THR A 173 13.61 0.27 -25.89
C THR A 173 12.09 0.21 -26.12
N SER A 174 11.30 0.75 -25.18
CA SER A 174 9.83 0.76 -25.19
C SER A 174 9.37 2.13 -24.68
N ALA A 175 8.63 2.85 -25.52
CA ALA A 175 8.19 4.21 -25.25
C ALA A 175 7.35 4.32 -23.96
N PHE A 176 7.32 5.53 -23.39
CA PHE A 176 6.46 5.93 -22.25
C PHE A 176 6.74 5.18 -20.93
N SER A 177 7.93 4.59 -20.79
CA SER A 177 8.26 3.76 -19.63
C SER A 177 9.77 3.58 -19.42
N PRO A 178 10.28 3.74 -18.18
CA PRO A 178 11.71 3.64 -17.90
C PRO A 178 12.18 2.18 -17.87
N SER A 179 13.34 1.86 -18.44
CA SER A 179 13.99 0.57 -18.18
C SER A 179 14.62 0.52 -16.78
N PHE A 180 15.00 1.67 -16.23
CA PHE A 180 15.45 1.75 -14.84
C PHE A 180 15.31 3.14 -14.24
N PHE A 181 15.16 3.17 -12.91
CA PHE A 181 15.41 4.38 -12.13
C PHE A 181 16.78 4.32 -11.46
N LYS A 182 17.34 5.50 -11.21
CA LYS A 182 18.60 5.65 -10.47
C LYS A 182 18.46 6.75 -9.43
N VAL A 183 18.80 6.41 -8.19
CA VAL A 183 18.60 7.31 -7.05
C VAL A 183 19.94 7.60 -6.38
N TRP A 184 20.26 8.87 -6.22
CA TRP A 184 21.40 9.34 -5.43
C TRP A 184 20.87 9.78 -4.07
N ALA A 185 20.96 8.87 -3.11
CA ALA A 185 20.45 9.12 -1.77
C ALA A 185 21.30 10.14 -1.01
N LYS A 186 20.67 10.88 -0.08
CA LYS A 186 21.28 11.90 0.78
C LYS A 186 22.55 11.39 1.50
N GLY A 187 22.54 10.13 1.93
CA GLY A 187 23.69 9.44 2.54
C GLY A 187 24.80 9.01 1.56
N GLY A 188 24.79 9.52 0.33
CA GLY A 188 25.80 9.23 -0.69
C GLY A 188 25.65 7.89 -1.42
N ARG A 189 24.72 7.01 -1.03
CA ARG A 189 24.44 5.76 -1.75
C ARG A 189 23.89 6.05 -3.15
N ILE A 190 24.18 5.18 -4.11
CA ILE A 190 23.59 5.19 -5.45
C ILE A 190 22.79 3.90 -5.59
N ILE A 191 21.48 4.01 -5.78
CA ILE A 191 20.55 2.89 -5.89
C ILE A 191 20.09 2.76 -7.34
N ARG A 192 19.89 1.53 -7.81
CA ARG A 192 19.34 1.19 -9.12
C ARG A 192 18.11 0.30 -8.93
N TYR A 193 17.06 0.60 -9.68
CA TYR A 193 15.81 -0.14 -9.71
C TYR A 193 15.52 -0.53 -11.16
N GLU A 194 15.25 -1.81 -11.45
CA GLU A 194 15.16 -2.33 -12.82
C GLU A 194 13.77 -2.87 -13.13
N SER A 195 13.29 -2.59 -14.34
CA SER A 195 11.91 -2.85 -14.77
C SER A 195 11.56 -4.33 -14.82
N LEU A 196 10.41 -4.69 -14.23
CA LEU A 196 9.69 -5.92 -14.54
C LEU A 196 8.52 -5.60 -15.48
N LYS A 197 8.32 -6.47 -16.48
CA LYS A 197 7.31 -6.31 -17.55
C LYS A 197 6.26 -7.42 -17.52
N ALA A 198 5.04 -7.10 -17.95
CA ALA A 198 3.94 -8.03 -18.23
C ALA A 198 3.17 -7.59 -19.47
N PHE A 199 2.39 -8.47 -20.10
CA PHE A 199 1.46 -8.03 -21.14
C PHE A 199 0.18 -7.49 -20.52
N ARG A 200 -0.38 -6.42 -21.10
CA ARG A 200 -1.75 -6.00 -20.83
C ARG A 200 -2.73 -6.88 -21.61
N ALA A 201 -3.70 -7.45 -20.90
CA ALA A 201 -4.91 -8.04 -21.48
C ALA A 201 -5.86 -6.93 -21.95
N GLU A 202 -6.32 -7.04 -23.19
CA GLU A 202 -7.45 -6.27 -23.74
C GLU A 202 -8.45 -7.23 -24.40
N VAL A 203 -9.68 -6.79 -24.63
CA VAL A 203 -10.68 -7.56 -25.40
C VAL A 203 -10.17 -7.76 -26.83
N ALA A 204 -10.29 -8.99 -27.36
CA ALA A 204 -9.83 -9.29 -28.71
C ALA A 204 -10.69 -8.55 -29.77
N PRO A 205 -10.10 -7.81 -30.73
CA PRO A 205 -10.84 -6.95 -31.68
C PRO A 205 -11.86 -7.65 -32.60
N THR A 206 -11.97 -8.98 -32.56
CA THR A 206 -12.87 -9.79 -33.39
C THR A 206 -13.75 -10.76 -32.60
N GLU A 207 -13.55 -10.87 -31.28
CA GLU A 207 -14.15 -11.92 -30.43
C GLU A 207 -14.35 -11.36 -29.01
N PRO A 208 -15.49 -10.67 -28.73
CA PRO A 208 -15.65 -9.82 -27.54
C PRO A 208 -15.59 -10.58 -26.19
N TYR A 209 -15.74 -11.90 -26.21
CA TYR A 209 -15.65 -12.77 -25.03
C TYR A 209 -14.24 -13.37 -24.79
N THR A 210 -13.21 -12.87 -25.49
CA THR A 210 -11.83 -13.36 -25.38
C THR A 210 -10.84 -12.23 -25.13
N ILE A 211 -9.77 -12.52 -24.38
CA ILE A 211 -8.70 -11.55 -24.08
C ILE A 211 -7.43 -11.85 -24.87
N ALA A 212 -6.76 -10.79 -25.33
CA ALA A 212 -5.55 -10.84 -26.13
C ALA A 212 -4.42 -9.96 -25.54
N PRO A 213 -3.14 -10.31 -25.75
CA PRO A 213 -2.01 -9.46 -25.35
C PRO A 213 -1.85 -8.28 -26.30
N ALA A 214 -2.19 -7.09 -25.82
CA ALA A 214 -2.15 -5.86 -26.62
C ALA A 214 -0.79 -5.16 -26.61
N SER A 215 -0.20 -4.99 -25.42
CA SER A 215 1.08 -4.30 -25.23
C SER A 215 1.90 -4.89 -24.10
N LEU A 216 3.23 -4.78 -24.19
CA LEU A 216 4.17 -5.22 -23.15
C LEU A 216 4.62 -3.99 -22.32
N VAL A 217 4.12 -3.89 -21.09
CA VAL A 217 4.25 -2.71 -20.22
C VAL A 217 5.17 -2.99 -19.03
N ASP A 218 5.87 -1.99 -18.51
CA ASP A 218 6.61 -2.08 -17.25
C ASP A 218 5.70 -1.71 -16.09
N VAL A 219 5.70 -2.56 -15.06
CA VAL A 219 4.66 -2.54 -14.02
C VAL A 219 5.22 -2.28 -12.62
N VAL A 220 6.51 -2.55 -12.41
CA VAL A 220 7.24 -2.29 -11.15
C VAL A 220 8.75 -2.29 -11.40
N TRP A 221 9.49 -1.55 -10.57
CA TRP A 221 10.94 -1.47 -10.54
C TRP A 221 11.44 -1.79 -9.12
N PRO A 222 11.61 -3.08 -8.75
CA PRO A 222 12.29 -3.43 -7.51
C PRO A 222 13.77 -3.02 -7.55
N VAL A 223 14.35 -2.76 -6.38
CA VAL A 223 15.80 -2.51 -6.26
C VAL A 223 16.62 -3.70 -6.81
N SER A 224 17.66 -3.42 -7.58
CA SER A 224 18.60 -4.45 -8.07
C SER A 224 20.03 -4.25 -7.58
N GLU A 225 20.48 -3.01 -7.38
CA GLU A 225 21.80 -2.70 -6.82
C GLU A 225 21.77 -1.46 -5.90
N VAL A 226 22.38 -1.55 -4.73
CA VAL A 226 22.77 -0.40 -3.89
C VAL A 226 24.29 -0.33 -3.85
N ARG A 227 24.88 0.80 -4.25
CA ARG A 227 26.32 1.01 -4.36
C ARG A 227 26.80 2.19 -3.51
N ASN A 228 27.90 2.03 -2.77
CA ASN A 228 28.51 3.11 -2.01
C ASN A 228 29.43 3.98 -2.90
N ARG A 229 30.03 5.06 -2.35
CA ARG A 229 30.92 5.95 -3.11
C ARG A 229 32.29 5.33 -3.44
N SER A 230 32.71 4.33 -2.67
CA SER A 230 33.94 3.54 -2.88
C SER A 230 33.80 2.47 -3.96
N GLY A 231 32.57 2.19 -4.41
CA GLY A 231 32.24 1.22 -5.46
C GLY A 231 31.82 -0.17 -4.95
N ASP A 232 31.76 -0.38 -3.62
CA ASP A 232 31.20 -1.61 -3.04
C ASP A 232 29.68 -1.67 -3.27
N ARG A 233 29.18 -2.86 -3.61
CA ARG A 233 27.81 -3.12 -4.08
C ARG A 233 27.08 -4.12 -3.18
N VAL A 234 25.79 -3.89 -2.99
CA VAL A 234 24.79 -4.80 -2.42
C VAL A 234 23.85 -5.15 -3.56
N VAL A 235 23.81 -6.41 -4.00
CA VAL A 235 23.03 -6.85 -5.17
C VAL A 235 21.80 -7.63 -4.71
N TYR A 236 20.63 -7.18 -5.16
CA TYR A 236 19.33 -7.76 -4.84
C TYR A 236 18.87 -8.63 -6.03
N ARG A 237 18.74 -9.94 -5.80
CA ARG A 237 18.36 -10.91 -6.82
C ARG A 237 16.91 -11.31 -6.60
N HIS A 238 16.06 -11.02 -7.57
CA HIS A 238 14.65 -11.41 -7.57
C HIS A 238 14.44 -12.66 -8.43
N ILE A 239 13.57 -13.57 -7.98
CA ILE A 239 12.94 -14.56 -8.87
C ILE A 239 11.69 -13.90 -9.45
N ILE A 240 11.51 -14.06 -10.75
CA ILE A 240 10.28 -13.76 -11.47
C ILE A 240 9.76 -15.12 -11.95
N LEU A 241 8.53 -15.50 -11.63
CA LEU A 241 7.94 -16.70 -12.22
C LEU A 241 7.45 -16.38 -13.64
N PRO A 242 7.90 -17.11 -14.68
CA PRO A 242 7.18 -17.14 -15.93
C PRO A 242 5.84 -17.84 -15.68
N SER A 243 4.75 -17.09 -15.68
CA SER A 243 3.43 -17.69 -15.72
C SER A 243 3.16 -18.22 -17.14
N SER A 244 2.35 -19.27 -17.27
CA SER A 244 1.79 -19.69 -18.56
C SER A 244 0.77 -18.68 -19.11
N ASP A 245 0.34 -17.77 -18.25
CA ASP A 245 -0.53 -16.64 -18.52
C ASP A 245 0.33 -15.39 -18.81
N PRO A 246 0.33 -14.84 -20.03
CA PRO A 246 1.20 -13.71 -20.39
C PRO A 246 0.83 -12.40 -19.67
N PHE A 247 -0.36 -12.32 -19.09
CA PHE A 247 -0.86 -11.16 -18.35
C PHE A 247 -0.42 -11.16 -16.89
N ALA A 248 0.12 -12.28 -16.40
CA ALA A 248 0.36 -12.50 -15.00
C ALA A 248 1.81 -12.32 -14.58
N ILE A 249 2.03 -11.47 -13.57
CA ILE A 249 3.32 -11.27 -12.91
C ILE A 249 3.28 -11.77 -11.46
N GLU A 250 4.24 -12.64 -11.12
CA GLU A 250 4.63 -12.93 -9.74
C GLU A 250 6.16 -12.85 -9.64
N TYR A 251 6.65 -12.13 -8.63
CA TYR A 251 8.07 -12.03 -8.33
C TYR A 251 8.29 -11.90 -6.82
N TRP A 252 9.48 -12.26 -6.36
CA TRP A 252 9.91 -12.08 -4.97
C TRP A 252 11.42 -11.98 -4.88
N LEU A 253 11.93 -11.41 -3.79
CA LEU A 253 13.36 -11.39 -3.50
C LEU A 253 13.84 -12.81 -3.16
N ASP A 254 14.82 -13.33 -3.89
CA ASP A 254 15.45 -14.64 -3.65
C ASP A 254 16.65 -14.51 -2.71
N ARG A 255 17.53 -13.53 -2.97
CA ARG A 255 18.70 -13.28 -2.14
C ARG A 255 19.27 -11.86 -2.28
N ILE A 256 20.01 -11.43 -1.26
CA ILE A 256 20.86 -10.24 -1.28
C ILE A 256 22.31 -10.65 -1.08
N GLU A 257 23.21 -10.28 -1.99
CA GLU A 257 24.65 -10.59 -1.94
C GLU A 257 25.47 -9.32 -1.64
N TYR A 258 26.40 -9.35 -0.67
CA TYR A 258 27.19 -8.17 -0.28
C TYR A 258 28.45 -8.47 0.57
N PRO A 259 29.38 -7.52 0.70
CA PRO A 259 29.68 -6.55 -0.35
C PRO A 259 30.26 -7.30 -1.56
N LEU A 260 29.96 -6.81 -2.77
CA LEU A 260 30.72 -7.10 -3.99
C LEU A 260 31.58 -5.88 -4.28
N ARG A 261 32.91 -6.02 -4.26
CA ARG A 261 33.83 -4.95 -4.67
C ARG A 261 33.76 -4.70 -6.19
N PRO A 262 34.33 -3.59 -6.68
CA PRO A 262 34.64 -3.44 -8.11
C PRO A 262 35.46 -4.64 -8.61
N GLY A 263 34.91 -5.38 -9.58
CA GLY A 263 35.52 -6.61 -10.12
C GLY A 263 35.29 -7.89 -9.31
N GLU A 264 34.50 -7.88 -8.24
CA GLU A 264 33.99 -9.10 -7.60
C GLU A 264 32.58 -9.45 -8.13
N GLU A 265 32.42 -10.69 -8.60
CA GLU A 265 31.17 -11.22 -9.16
C GLU A 265 30.21 -11.85 -8.13
N ALA A 266 30.69 -12.12 -6.90
CA ALA A 266 29.94 -12.81 -5.85
C ALA A 266 30.16 -12.17 -4.48
N GLY A 267 29.07 -12.01 -3.71
CA GLY A 267 29.12 -11.38 -2.38
C GLY A 267 29.74 -12.29 -1.32
N LYS A 268 30.47 -11.71 -0.36
CA LYS A 268 31.12 -12.47 0.73
C LYS A 268 30.16 -12.87 1.85
N ARG A 269 29.06 -12.14 1.99
CA ARG A 269 27.86 -12.46 2.76
C ARG A 269 26.68 -12.57 1.80
N GLU A 270 25.64 -13.23 2.27
CA GLU A 270 24.44 -13.49 1.49
C GLU A 270 23.26 -13.65 2.45
N ILE A 271 22.10 -13.09 2.11
CA ILE A 271 20.84 -13.30 2.84
C ILE A 271 19.90 -13.95 1.84
N LYS A 272 19.39 -15.14 2.15
CA LYS A 272 18.50 -15.93 1.30
C LYS A 272 17.08 -15.93 1.86
N PHE A 273 16.11 -15.89 0.97
CA PHE A 273 14.69 -15.78 1.29
C PHE A 273 13.98 -17.04 0.80
N LEU A 274 13.88 -18.03 1.68
CA LEU A 274 13.35 -19.35 1.36
C LEU A 274 11.81 -19.26 1.33
N HIS A 275 11.23 -19.37 0.15
CA HIS A 275 9.79 -19.29 -0.07
C HIS A 275 9.14 -20.67 -0.16
N GLU A 276 7.87 -20.75 0.24
CA GLU A 276 7.00 -21.92 0.05
C GLU A 276 5.69 -21.52 -0.66
N ASN A 277 4.96 -22.50 -1.20
CA ASN A 277 3.59 -22.28 -1.67
C ASN A 277 2.70 -21.93 -0.46
N ARG A 278 1.89 -20.89 -0.60
CA ARG A 278 0.86 -20.55 0.39
C ARG A 278 -0.44 -21.33 0.13
N SER A 279 -1.27 -21.50 1.17
CA SER A 279 -2.59 -22.14 1.06
C SER A 279 -3.68 -21.21 0.54
N ASP A 280 -3.43 -19.91 0.57
CA ASP A 280 -4.32 -18.79 0.22
C ASP A 280 -3.73 -17.98 -0.96
N PRO A 281 -3.58 -18.56 -2.17
CA PRO A 281 -3.08 -17.83 -3.31
C PRO A 281 -4.04 -16.69 -3.67
N SER A 282 -3.49 -15.49 -3.88
CA SER A 282 -4.26 -14.30 -4.22
C SER A 282 -3.81 -13.68 -5.54
N PHE A 283 -4.70 -12.92 -6.16
CA PHE A 283 -4.38 -12.08 -7.31
C PHE A 283 -5.16 -10.77 -7.22
N THR A 284 -4.70 -9.76 -7.95
CA THR A 284 -5.46 -8.56 -8.30
C THR A 284 -5.20 -8.22 -9.77
N TRP A 285 -6.11 -7.45 -10.38
CA TRP A 285 -5.93 -6.91 -11.73
C TRP A 285 -5.79 -5.40 -11.65
N ILE A 286 -4.82 -4.85 -12.39
CA ILE A 286 -4.64 -3.41 -12.59
C ILE A 286 -4.54 -3.24 -14.10
N SER A 287 -5.50 -2.54 -14.72
CA SER A 287 -5.64 -2.31 -16.17
C SER A 287 -5.04 -3.41 -17.06
N GLY A 288 -5.63 -4.62 -16.95
CA GLY A 288 -5.28 -5.79 -17.76
C GLY A 288 -3.98 -6.53 -17.37
N VAL A 289 -3.30 -6.18 -16.27
CA VAL A 289 -2.17 -6.94 -15.71
C VAL A 289 -2.60 -7.64 -14.42
N SER A 290 -2.35 -8.95 -14.31
CA SER A 290 -2.64 -9.76 -13.13
C SER A 290 -1.43 -9.84 -12.20
N PHE A 291 -1.45 -9.13 -11.08
CA PHE A 291 -0.45 -9.32 -10.03
C PHE A 291 -0.85 -10.54 -9.17
N ARG A 292 0.06 -11.49 -8.98
CA ARG A 292 -0.20 -12.74 -8.25
C ARG A 292 0.73 -12.94 -7.07
N THR A 293 0.19 -13.54 -6.01
CA THR A 293 0.95 -14.02 -4.84
C THR A 293 0.55 -15.47 -4.56
N THR A 294 1.37 -16.41 -5.03
CA THR A 294 1.28 -17.85 -4.74
C THR A 294 2.32 -18.31 -3.72
N LYS A 295 3.32 -17.47 -3.41
CA LYS A 295 4.34 -17.73 -2.37
C LYS A 295 4.11 -16.99 -1.06
N ARG A 296 4.76 -17.51 -0.02
CA ARG A 296 5.06 -16.82 1.25
C ARG A 296 6.45 -17.22 1.76
N LEU A 297 7.04 -16.42 2.64
CA LEU A 297 8.34 -16.72 3.26
C LEU A 297 8.23 -17.86 4.27
N LYS A 298 9.02 -18.92 4.09
CA LYS A 298 9.19 -20.01 5.05
C LYS A 298 10.32 -19.71 6.04
N ALA A 299 11.44 -19.20 5.54
CA ALA A 299 12.60 -18.84 6.35
C ALA A 299 13.47 -17.77 5.67
N ILE A 300 14.29 -17.07 6.46
CA ILE A 300 15.40 -16.25 5.98
C ILE A 300 16.69 -16.84 6.53
N GLU A 301 17.64 -17.17 5.65
CA GLU A 301 18.97 -17.64 6.03
C GLU A 301 20.01 -16.54 5.82
N VAL A 302 20.84 -16.33 6.84
CA VAL A 302 21.93 -15.36 6.83
C VAL A 302 23.24 -16.13 6.76
N VAL A 303 23.98 -15.92 5.67
CA VAL A 303 25.18 -16.68 5.29
C VAL A 303 26.40 -15.76 5.32
N ALA A 304 27.46 -16.19 6.02
CA ALA A 304 28.70 -15.43 6.18
C ALA A 304 29.93 -16.37 6.29
N PRO A 305 31.16 -15.86 6.14
CA PRO A 305 32.38 -16.65 6.35
C PRO A 305 32.50 -17.09 7.81
N ASN A 306 32.61 -18.41 8.04
CA ASN A 306 32.75 -18.99 9.37
C ASN A 306 33.77 -20.15 9.37
N PRO A 307 35.07 -19.90 9.68
CA PRO A 307 35.72 -18.59 9.68
C PRO A 307 36.18 -18.12 8.28
N ILE A 308 36.23 -19.05 7.30
CA ILE A 308 36.70 -18.79 5.92
C ILE A 308 35.65 -19.19 4.90
N ALA A 309 35.15 -20.43 4.97
CA ALA A 309 34.07 -20.90 4.11
C ALA A 309 32.73 -20.22 4.50
N LYS A 310 31.88 -19.92 3.52
CA LYS A 310 30.49 -19.50 3.77
C LYS A 310 29.75 -20.62 4.53
N LYS A 311 29.07 -20.28 5.62
CA LYS A 311 28.05 -21.10 6.29
C LYS A 311 26.83 -20.24 6.61
N VAL A 312 25.68 -20.88 6.86
CA VAL A 312 24.61 -20.24 7.62
C VAL A 312 25.18 -19.88 9.00
N VAL A 313 24.99 -18.63 9.42
CA VAL A 313 25.38 -18.13 10.75
C VAL A 313 24.17 -17.72 11.59
N GLN A 314 23.04 -17.44 10.93
CA GLN A 314 21.78 -17.15 11.58
C GLN A 314 20.60 -17.51 10.66
N ARG A 315 19.49 -17.96 11.23
CA ARG A 315 18.27 -18.34 10.51
C ARG A 315 17.04 -17.80 11.24
N TYR A 316 16.08 -17.30 10.47
CA TYR A 316 14.76 -16.89 10.93
C TYR A 316 13.74 -17.82 10.31
N GLU A 317 12.83 -18.39 11.09
CA GLU A 317 11.78 -19.31 10.62
C GLU A 317 10.40 -18.75 10.95
N PHE A 318 9.46 -18.91 10.03
CA PHE A 318 8.10 -18.38 10.11
C PHE A 318 7.09 -19.53 10.19
N SER A 319 6.26 -19.56 11.23
CA SER A 319 5.09 -20.45 11.29
C SER A 319 3.80 -19.67 11.04
N TYR A 320 2.81 -20.34 10.44
CA TYR A 320 1.56 -19.74 10.02
C TYR A 320 0.38 -20.53 10.54
N LEU A 321 -0.67 -19.82 10.94
CA LEU A 321 -2.01 -20.38 11.12
C LEU A 321 -2.91 -19.91 9.96
N LYS A 322 -3.99 -20.65 9.71
CA LYS A 322 -4.99 -20.30 8.70
C LYS A 322 -6.13 -19.54 9.37
N SER A 323 -6.60 -18.44 8.78
CA SER A 323 -7.83 -17.80 9.21
C SER A 323 -9.00 -18.76 9.02
N VAL A 324 -9.88 -18.91 10.01
CA VAL A 324 -11.04 -19.83 9.93
C VAL A 324 -12.22 -19.23 9.17
N SER A 325 -12.26 -17.90 9.02
CA SER A 325 -13.29 -17.14 8.31
C SER A 325 -12.85 -16.69 6.92
N THR A 326 -11.57 -16.33 6.72
CA THR A 326 -11.08 -15.79 5.44
C THR A 326 -10.11 -16.70 4.69
N ASP A 327 -9.76 -17.88 5.25
CA ASP A 327 -8.75 -18.82 4.73
C ASP A 327 -7.31 -18.26 4.59
N ARG A 328 -7.10 -16.96 4.82
CA ARG A 328 -5.82 -16.24 4.67
C ARG A 328 -4.74 -16.74 5.63
N SER A 329 -3.48 -16.65 5.19
CA SER A 329 -2.30 -16.91 6.03
C SER A 329 -2.16 -15.81 7.09
N LEU A 330 -2.12 -16.21 8.35
CA LEU A 330 -1.84 -15.35 9.50
C LEU A 330 -0.51 -15.78 10.13
N LEU A 331 0.44 -14.85 10.31
CA LEU A 331 1.74 -15.17 10.90
C LEU A 331 1.55 -15.54 12.36
N GLN A 332 1.93 -16.77 12.73
CA GLN A 332 1.76 -17.30 14.08
C GLN A 332 3.03 -17.10 14.91
N SER A 333 4.21 -17.36 14.35
CA SER A 333 5.46 -17.16 15.10
C SER A 333 6.66 -16.83 14.22
N ILE A 334 7.64 -16.16 14.84
CA ILE A 334 9.00 -16.00 14.31
C ILE A 334 9.98 -16.63 15.30
N THR A 335 10.73 -17.64 14.85
CA THR A 335 11.83 -18.25 15.62
C THR A 335 13.17 -17.80 15.04
N ARG A 336 14.19 -17.56 15.88
CA ARG A 336 15.52 -17.13 15.44
C ARG A 336 16.60 -18.03 16.03
N CYS A 337 17.35 -18.72 15.18
CA CYS A 337 18.40 -19.66 15.56
C CYS A 337 19.75 -19.28 14.96
N ASP A 338 20.85 -19.76 15.53
CA ASP A 338 22.20 -19.63 14.96
C ASP A 338 22.49 -20.70 13.88
N GLY A 339 23.74 -20.76 13.41
CA GLY A 339 24.18 -21.73 12.40
C GLY A 339 24.28 -23.19 12.89
N ASP A 340 24.27 -23.42 14.20
CA ASP A 340 24.31 -24.76 14.83
C ASP A 340 22.93 -25.14 15.41
N ASN A 341 21.89 -24.38 15.03
CA ASN A 341 20.48 -24.56 15.36
C ASN A 341 20.13 -24.37 16.86
N ALA A 342 20.92 -23.60 17.60
CA ALA A 342 20.52 -23.11 18.92
C ALA A 342 19.60 -21.87 18.75
N CYS A 343 18.42 -21.91 19.37
CA CYS A 343 17.33 -20.96 19.11
C CYS A 343 17.02 -20.05 20.30
N LEU A 344 16.65 -18.81 20.00
CA LEU A 344 15.92 -17.93 20.93
C LEU A 344 14.48 -18.42 21.11
N TRP A 345 13.80 -17.91 22.14
CA TRP A 345 12.37 -18.11 22.30
C TRP A 345 11.59 -17.53 21.11
N SER A 346 10.74 -18.36 20.51
CA SER A 346 9.86 -17.99 19.39
C SER A 346 8.91 -16.87 19.78
N LYS A 347 8.93 -15.75 19.04
CA LYS A 347 7.94 -14.69 19.19
C LYS A 347 6.62 -15.17 18.64
N GLN A 348 5.63 -15.37 19.51
CA GLN A 348 4.26 -15.70 19.12
C GLN A 348 3.47 -14.44 18.76
N PHE A 349 2.43 -14.63 17.93
CA PHE A 349 1.43 -13.64 17.56
C PHE A 349 0.06 -14.29 17.65
N GLU A 350 -0.88 -13.60 18.29
CA GLU A 350 -2.27 -14.01 18.42
C GLU A 350 -3.14 -13.09 17.56
N TRP A 351 -4.28 -13.61 17.13
CA TRP A 351 -5.16 -12.98 16.14
C TRP A 351 -6.61 -13.15 16.56
N GLU A 352 -7.44 -12.16 16.26
CA GLU A 352 -8.87 -12.43 16.14
C GLU A 352 -9.07 -13.42 14.99
N ASN A 353 -9.67 -14.58 15.30
CA ASN A 353 -9.82 -15.68 14.36
C ASN A 353 -11.13 -16.43 14.62
N SER A 354 -12.22 -15.66 14.65
CA SER A 354 -13.60 -16.11 14.74
C SER A 354 -14.11 -16.59 13.36
N TYR A 355 -15.15 -17.44 13.37
CA TYR A 355 -15.82 -17.91 12.14
C TYR A 355 -16.75 -16.86 11.50
N ARG A 356 -17.16 -15.86 12.29
CA ARG A 356 -18.10 -14.79 11.96
C ARG A 356 -17.86 -13.61 12.91
N PRO A 357 -18.34 -12.39 12.62
CA PRO A 357 -18.52 -11.39 13.65
C PRO A 357 -19.46 -11.93 14.73
N ASP A 358 -19.06 -11.87 15.99
CA ASP A 358 -19.95 -12.16 17.10
C ASP A 358 -20.72 -10.88 17.47
N PHE A 359 -21.86 -10.71 16.80
CA PHE A 359 -22.83 -9.67 17.13
C PHE A 359 -23.34 -9.84 18.57
N ALA A 360 -23.54 -8.71 19.26
CA ALA A 360 -24.18 -8.69 20.58
C ALA A 360 -25.68 -9.06 20.50
N GLU A 361 -26.36 -9.06 21.65
CA GLU A 361 -27.80 -9.35 21.75
C GLU A 361 -28.61 -8.58 20.69
N PRO A 362 -29.58 -9.22 20.00
CA PRO A 362 -30.35 -8.57 18.95
C PRO A 362 -31.20 -7.43 19.51
N ILE A 363 -31.26 -6.33 18.75
CA ILE A 363 -32.04 -5.16 19.14
C ILE A 363 -33.34 -5.16 18.34
N GLU A 364 -34.46 -5.38 19.03
CA GLU A 364 -35.80 -5.30 18.45
C GLU A 364 -36.17 -3.83 18.23
N LEU A 365 -36.13 -3.38 16.96
CA LEU A 365 -36.57 -2.04 16.55
C LEU A 365 -38.01 -1.76 17.02
N ASP A 366 -38.92 -2.69 16.76
CA ASP A 366 -40.32 -2.69 17.20
C ASP A 366 -40.48 -2.39 18.71
N ALA A 367 -39.57 -2.90 19.56
CA ALA A 367 -39.61 -2.71 21.01
C ALA A 367 -39.12 -1.33 21.46
N LEU A 368 -38.33 -0.64 20.63
CA LEU A 368 -37.85 0.73 20.87
C LEU A 368 -38.82 1.81 20.34
N GLU A 369 -39.82 1.43 19.54
CA GLU A 369 -40.78 2.34 18.90
C GLU A 369 -42.22 2.11 19.39
N TYR A 370 -42.33 1.80 20.69
CA TYR A 370 -43.40 1.12 21.41
C TYR A 370 -44.86 1.65 21.32
N ASP A 371 -45.13 2.74 20.58
CA ASP A 371 -46.50 3.24 20.36
C ASP A 371 -47.11 2.80 19.00
N ASP A 372 -46.30 2.54 17.96
CA ASP A 372 -46.79 2.32 16.59
C ASP A 372 -46.76 0.84 16.14
N PHE A 373 -47.82 0.11 16.52
CA PHE A 373 -48.00 -1.34 16.34
C PHE A 373 -48.20 -1.82 14.87
N PHE A 374 -47.67 -1.10 13.86
CA PHE A 374 -48.07 -1.23 12.44
C PHE A 374 -46.96 -1.39 11.39
N PHE A 375 -45.73 -1.72 11.81
CA PHE A 375 -44.58 -2.04 10.92
C PHE A 375 -44.89 -3.00 9.75
N LEU A 376 -45.87 -3.91 9.90
CA LEU A 376 -46.14 -5.02 8.98
C LEU A 376 -47.39 -4.84 8.11
N SER A 377 -47.82 -3.60 7.84
CA SER A 377 -49.09 -3.31 7.14
C SER A 377 -48.98 -2.71 5.73
N GLN A 378 -47.77 -2.32 5.28
CA GLN A 378 -47.53 -1.78 3.93
C GLN A 378 -46.43 -2.56 3.22
N SER A 379 -46.51 -2.62 1.88
CA SER A 379 -45.69 -3.49 1.03
C SER A 379 -44.27 -2.98 0.74
N ASP A 380 -43.83 -1.93 1.45
CA ASP A 380 -42.51 -1.32 1.37
C ASP A 380 -41.97 -1.05 2.78
N SER A 381 -41.75 -2.13 3.54
CA SER A 381 -41.04 -2.11 4.82
C SER A 381 -39.52 -2.12 4.59
N GLY A 382 -39.04 -1.22 3.74
CA GLY A 382 -37.62 -1.11 3.39
C GLY A 382 -36.79 -0.47 4.50
N ILE A 383 -35.53 -0.89 4.57
CA ILE A 383 -34.48 -0.23 5.34
C ILE A 383 -33.33 0.07 4.37
N GLN A 384 -32.77 1.27 4.46
CA GLN A 384 -31.51 1.65 3.83
C GLN A 384 -30.49 1.96 4.94
N VAL A 385 -29.23 1.63 4.69
CA VAL A 385 -28.10 1.77 5.62
C VAL A 385 -27.03 2.57 4.90
N LEU A 386 -26.66 3.73 5.45
CA LEU A 386 -25.88 4.76 4.75
C LEU A 386 -25.28 5.77 5.74
N ASP A 387 -24.01 6.17 5.58
CA ASP A 387 -23.39 7.24 6.37
C ASP A 387 -23.88 8.61 5.84
N THR A 388 -24.70 9.34 6.60
CA THR A 388 -25.36 10.57 6.09
C THR A 388 -24.59 11.87 6.37
N ASP A 389 -23.54 11.83 7.18
CA ASP A 389 -22.77 13.03 7.55
C ASP A 389 -21.24 12.85 7.61
N ALA A 390 -20.74 11.73 7.07
CA ALA A 390 -19.34 11.37 6.90
C ALA A 390 -18.54 11.22 8.23
N ASP A 391 -19.21 10.84 9.32
CA ASP A 391 -18.59 10.54 10.63
C ASP A 391 -17.87 9.16 10.65
N GLY A 392 -18.20 8.25 9.72
CA GLY A 392 -17.70 6.89 9.67
C GLY A 392 -18.63 5.86 10.32
N ARG A 393 -19.93 6.13 10.37
CA ARG A 393 -21.00 5.26 10.89
C ARG A 393 -22.19 5.27 9.93
N ASP A 394 -22.86 4.14 9.79
CA ASP A 394 -24.09 4.08 9.01
C ASP A 394 -25.32 4.53 9.85
N GLU A 395 -26.09 5.49 9.32
CA GLU A 395 -27.48 5.70 9.71
C GLU A 395 -28.38 4.55 9.26
N ILE A 396 -29.58 4.49 9.86
CA ILE A 396 -30.69 3.67 9.37
C ILE A 396 -31.82 4.58 8.89
N LEU A 397 -32.11 4.54 7.60
CA LEU A 397 -33.30 5.15 7.00
C LEU A 397 -34.40 4.09 6.84
N TYR A 398 -35.60 4.39 7.33
CA TYR A 398 -36.74 3.47 7.34
C TYR A 398 -38.08 4.22 7.30
N ARG A 399 -39.19 3.47 7.23
CA ARG A 399 -40.54 3.99 7.05
C ARG A 399 -41.53 3.33 8.00
N ILE A 400 -42.38 4.13 8.65
CA ILE A 400 -43.53 3.65 9.45
C ILE A 400 -44.79 4.21 8.81
N GLY A 401 -45.64 3.34 8.26
CA GLY A 401 -46.88 3.75 7.58
C GLY A 401 -46.61 4.65 6.36
N ALA A 402 -46.84 5.95 6.52
CA ALA A 402 -46.60 6.97 5.48
C ALA A 402 -45.47 7.94 5.83
N GLU A 403 -44.82 7.78 6.98
CA GLU A 403 -43.76 8.66 7.48
C GLU A 403 -42.39 8.00 7.37
N TYR A 404 -41.35 8.81 7.13
CA TYR A 404 -39.97 8.35 6.98
C TYR A 404 -39.14 8.85 8.16
N PHE A 405 -38.20 8.02 8.60
CA PHE A 405 -37.37 8.29 9.77
C PHE A 405 -35.90 7.96 9.47
N LEU A 406 -35.01 8.82 9.95
CA LEU A 406 -33.57 8.59 9.98
C LEU A 406 -33.16 8.32 11.44
N ARG A 407 -32.39 7.24 11.67
CA ARG A 407 -31.81 6.92 12.99
C ARG A 407 -30.31 7.15 12.95
N ARG A 408 -29.83 8.16 13.69
CA ARG A 408 -28.40 8.47 13.80
C ARG A 408 -27.70 7.62 14.84
N MET A 409 -26.48 7.19 14.54
CA MET A 409 -25.67 6.36 15.44
C MET A 409 -24.82 7.22 16.37
N ASP A 410 -25.15 7.25 17.66
CA ASP A 410 -24.53 8.22 18.56
C ASP A 410 -23.05 7.93 18.88
N GLY A 411 -22.35 8.98 19.33
CA GLY A 411 -20.94 8.95 19.69
C GLY A 411 -20.57 7.98 20.83
N SER A 412 -21.54 7.48 21.62
CA SER A 412 -21.31 6.58 22.75
C SER A 412 -21.17 5.11 22.38
N GLY A 413 -21.57 4.73 21.15
CA GLY A 413 -21.65 3.33 20.74
C GLY A 413 -22.90 2.61 21.26
N THR A 414 -23.89 3.35 21.76
CA THR A 414 -25.25 2.85 21.95
C THR A 414 -25.90 2.78 20.56
N PRO A 415 -26.30 1.59 20.06
CA PRO A 415 -26.95 1.51 18.76
C PRO A 415 -28.31 2.21 18.79
N LEU A 416 -28.69 2.83 17.66
CA LEU A 416 -29.97 3.52 17.46
C LEU A 416 -30.13 4.75 18.38
N GLY A 417 -29.31 5.77 18.16
CA GLY A 417 -29.33 7.06 18.86
C GLY A 417 -30.57 7.90 18.54
N GLU A 418 -30.39 9.13 18.05
CA GLU A 418 -31.51 10.03 17.78
C GLU A 418 -32.41 9.53 16.64
N ARG A 419 -33.73 9.64 16.82
CA ARG A 419 -34.73 9.38 15.77
C ARG A 419 -35.25 10.70 15.22
N ILE A 420 -34.94 10.95 13.95
CA ILE A 420 -35.31 12.15 13.21
C ILE A 420 -36.50 11.81 12.31
N TRP A 421 -37.62 12.51 12.46
CA TRP A 421 -38.74 12.47 11.51
C TRP A 421 -38.38 13.32 10.30
N ILE A 422 -38.58 12.80 9.09
CA ILE A 422 -38.29 13.51 7.84
C ILE A 422 -39.53 14.27 7.38
N ASP A 423 -39.40 15.55 7.08
CA ASP A 423 -40.49 16.37 6.54
C ASP A 423 -40.66 16.12 5.02
N PRO A 424 -41.76 15.51 4.55
CA PRO A 424 -41.96 15.21 3.13
C PRO A 424 -42.24 16.44 2.24
N VAL A 425 -42.42 17.63 2.83
CA VAL A 425 -42.84 18.87 2.17
C VAL A 425 -41.72 19.92 2.18
N ALA A 426 -41.00 20.06 3.30
CA ALA A 426 -39.85 20.98 3.40
C ALA A 426 -38.66 20.57 2.52
N THR A 427 -38.67 19.32 2.04
CA THR A 427 -37.61 18.65 1.27
C THR A 427 -37.84 18.70 -0.25
N ALA A 428 -38.94 19.32 -0.70
CA ALA A 428 -39.24 19.51 -2.12
C ALA A 428 -38.43 20.68 -2.71
N PRO A 429 -37.79 20.53 -3.90
CA PRO A 429 -36.92 21.57 -4.46
C PRO A 429 -37.65 22.82 -4.93
N ALA A 430 -38.95 22.71 -5.25
CA ALA A 430 -39.81 23.87 -5.53
C ALA A 430 -41.22 23.67 -4.93
N PRO A 431 -41.97 24.77 -4.67
CA PRO A 431 -43.37 24.68 -4.27
C PRO A 431 -44.22 23.96 -5.33
N GLY A 432 -44.59 22.71 -5.06
CA GLY A 432 -45.42 21.89 -5.95
C GLY A 432 -44.68 20.83 -6.77
N THR A 433 -43.36 20.66 -6.59
CA THR A 433 -42.68 19.40 -6.98
C THR A 433 -42.88 18.33 -5.91
N PHE A 434 -42.68 17.07 -6.28
CA PHE A 434 -42.54 15.98 -5.32
C PHE A 434 -41.26 16.23 -4.48
N GLY A 435 -41.32 15.85 -3.20
CA GLY A 435 -40.22 15.96 -2.24
C GLY A 435 -39.89 14.58 -1.69
N PHE A 436 -39.51 14.46 -0.42
CA PHE A 436 -39.24 13.17 0.21
C PHE A 436 -40.54 12.41 0.57
N HIS A 437 -41.36 12.09 -0.45
CA HIS A 437 -42.60 11.33 -0.30
C HIS A 437 -42.85 10.34 -1.43
N ASP A 438 -43.72 9.36 -1.15
CA ASP A 438 -44.02 8.18 -1.99
C ASP A 438 -42.79 7.39 -2.45
N ILE A 439 -41.63 7.62 -1.82
CA ILE A 439 -40.37 6.90 -2.04
C ILE A 439 -40.58 5.43 -1.67
N PHE A 440 -40.13 4.55 -2.58
CA PHE A 440 -40.02 3.13 -2.35
C PHE A 440 -38.66 2.83 -1.70
N VAL A 441 -38.65 2.67 -0.37
CA VAL A 441 -37.42 2.54 0.41
C VAL A 441 -36.66 1.27 0.02
N ASN A 442 -37.35 0.14 -0.19
CA ASN A 442 -36.73 -1.11 -0.62
C ASN A 442 -36.26 -1.13 -2.09
N GLN A 443 -36.55 -0.08 -2.87
CA GLN A 443 -36.16 0.06 -4.28
C GLN A 443 -35.02 1.07 -4.49
N SER A 444 -34.80 1.92 -3.49
CA SER A 444 -33.79 2.98 -3.51
C SER A 444 -32.35 2.41 -3.46
N ARG A 445 -31.35 3.27 -3.62
CA ARG A 445 -29.92 2.93 -3.41
C ARG A 445 -29.23 3.98 -2.54
N ALA A 446 -28.41 3.51 -1.62
CA ALA A 446 -27.42 4.33 -0.91
C ALA A 446 -26.13 4.36 -1.75
N VAL A 447 -25.68 5.55 -2.16
CA VAL A 447 -24.48 5.76 -3.01
C VAL A 447 -23.85 7.11 -2.66
N ASP A 448 -22.61 7.13 -2.17
CA ASP A 448 -21.75 8.33 -2.19
C ASP A 448 -21.42 8.62 -3.65
N PHE A 449 -22.10 9.58 -4.27
CA PHE A 449 -22.08 9.77 -5.73
C PHE A 449 -21.11 10.85 -6.19
N ASP A 450 -20.90 11.91 -5.40
CA ASP A 450 -19.89 12.93 -5.70
C ASP A 450 -18.54 12.72 -4.98
N GLY A 451 -18.42 11.65 -4.17
CA GLY A 451 -17.15 11.21 -3.59
C GLY A 451 -16.69 12.03 -2.39
N ASP A 452 -17.60 12.78 -1.74
CA ASP A 452 -17.28 13.63 -0.59
C ASP A 452 -17.23 12.85 0.74
N GLY A 453 -17.76 11.62 0.74
CA GLY A 453 -17.80 10.70 1.88
C GLY A 453 -19.15 10.62 2.60
N ALA A 454 -20.10 11.53 2.31
CA ALA A 454 -21.49 11.39 2.71
C ALA A 454 -22.29 10.66 1.61
N VAL A 455 -23.24 9.83 2.02
CA VAL A 455 -23.93 8.90 1.11
C VAL A 455 -25.29 9.46 0.67
N GLU A 456 -25.47 9.72 -0.63
CA GLU A 456 -26.78 10.07 -1.18
C GLU A 456 -27.76 8.89 -1.10
N LEU A 457 -29.03 9.23 -0.91
CA LEU A 457 -30.14 8.38 -1.28
C LEU A 457 -30.57 8.67 -2.72
N TRP A 458 -30.33 7.71 -3.61
CA TRP A 458 -31.03 7.60 -4.89
C TRP A 458 -32.43 7.04 -4.63
N ALA A 459 -33.38 7.95 -4.40
CA ALA A 459 -34.72 7.61 -3.96
C ALA A 459 -35.61 7.20 -5.16
N ALA A 460 -36.07 5.96 -5.16
CA ALA A 460 -36.97 5.44 -6.19
C ALA A 460 -38.40 5.97 -5.98
N GLN A 461 -39.00 6.62 -7.00
CA GLN A 461 -40.30 7.30 -6.88
C GLN A 461 -41.31 6.90 -7.98
N PRO A 462 -42.62 7.17 -7.78
CA PRO A 462 -43.65 6.98 -8.81
C PRO A 462 -43.58 8.03 -9.94
N PRO A 463 -43.95 7.69 -11.18
CA PRO A 463 -44.25 6.34 -11.67
C PRO A 463 -42.98 5.48 -11.68
N ALA A 464 -43.13 4.20 -11.29
CA ALA A 464 -42.00 3.32 -11.00
C ALA A 464 -40.94 3.31 -12.11
N GLY A 465 -39.69 3.58 -11.73
CA GLY A 465 -38.57 3.79 -12.64
C GLY A 465 -38.11 5.24 -12.79
N GLY A 466 -38.64 6.17 -12.00
CA GLY A 466 -38.00 7.47 -11.73
C GLY A 466 -37.12 7.42 -10.47
N PHE A 467 -36.02 8.17 -10.47
CA PHE A 467 -35.16 8.38 -9.30
C PHE A 467 -34.96 9.87 -9.04
N HIS A 468 -35.05 10.28 -7.77
CA HIS A 468 -34.72 11.62 -7.27
C HIS A 468 -33.59 11.47 -6.25
N VAL A 469 -32.49 12.21 -6.41
CA VAL A 469 -31.33 12.10 -5.53
C VAL A 469 -31.37 13.14 -4.40
N PHE A 470 -31.20 12.65 -3.18
CA PHE A 470 -31.11 13.44 -1.96
C PHE A 470 -29.77 13.19 -1.25
N GLY A 471 -29.04 14.26 -0.94
CA GLY A 471 -28.08 14.25 0.15
C GLY A 471 -28.80 14.45 1.49
N PHE A 472 -28.07 14.61 2.58
CA PHE A 472 -28.65 14.92 3.90
C PHE A 472 -27.92 16.09 4.55
N ASP A 473 -28.63 16.90 5.35
CA ASP A 473 -28.02 17.98 6.13
C ASP A 473 -27.33 17.43 7.39
N PRO A 474 -26.00 17.61 7.56
CA PRO A 474 -25.25 17.08 8.70
C PRO A 474 -25.72 17.57 10.07
N ALA A 475 -26.38 18.73 10.16
CA ALA A 475 -26.81 19.30 11.44
C ALA A 475 -28.23 18.89 11.86
N THR A 476 -29.06 18.40 10.94
CA THR A 476 -30.51 18.18 11.15
C THR A 476 -31.04 16.83 10.65
N GLY A 477 -30.26 16.08 9.86
CA GLY A 477 -30.66 14.80 9.28
C GLY A 477 -31.83 14.88 8.30
N GLN A 478 -32.22 16.07 7.86
CA GLN A 478 -33.24 16.25 6.82
C GLN A 478 -32.61 16.03 5.44
N PRO A 479 -33.28 15.31 4.51
CA PRO A 479 -32.78 15.12 3.17
C PRO A 479 -32.86 16.41 2.34
N VAL A 480 -31.84 16.65 1.53
CA VAL A 480 -31.71 17.83 0.68
C VAL A 480 -31.66 17.38 -0.78
N SER A 481 -32.63 17.83 -1.58
CA SER A 481 -32.64 17.59 -3.03
C SER A 481 -31.33 18.06 -3.65
N LYS A 482 -30.62 17.17 -4.37
CA LYS A 482 -29.51 17.56 -5.27
C LYS A 482 -30.03 17.92 -6.68
N ASP A 483 -31.33 18.21 -6.81
CA ASP A 483 -32.10 18.61 -8.01
C ASP A 483 -32.01 17.68 -9.23
N MET A 484 -31.39 16.52 -9.08
CA MET A 484 -31.30 15.48 -10.09
C MET A 484 -32.53 14.57 -10.09
N LEU A 485 -33.25 14.57 -11.21
CA LEU A 485 -34.37 13.69 -11.51
C LEU A 485 -34.05 12.85 -12.76
N LEU A 486 -33.86 11.53 -12.60
CA LEU A 486 -33.80 10.63 -13.76
C LEU A 486 -35.23 10.43 -14.31
N PRO A 487 -35.50 10.81 -15.58
CA PRO A 487 -36.85 10.82 -16.11
C PRO A 487 -37.38 9.40 -16.36
N ALA A 488 -38.65 9.19 -15.97
CA ALA A 488 -39.39 7.95 -16.17
C ALA A 488 -39.59 7.64 -17.67
N GLY A 489 -38.58 7.00 -18.24
CA GLY A 489 -38.42 6.75 -19.68
C GLY A 489 -37.12 6.01 -19.99
N MET A 490 -36.05 6.29 -19.22
CA MET A 490 -34.76 5.59 -19.35
C MET A 490 -34.83 4.09 -18.97
N ILE A 491 -35.87 3.68 -18.23
CA ILE A 491 -36.11 2.29 -17.77
C ILE A 491 -37.36 1.68 -18.45
N MET A 492 -38.09 2.43 -19.30
CA MET A 492 -39.42 2.03 -19.76
C MET A 492 -39.51 1.63 -21.23
N ASN A 493 -39.84 0.35 -21.48
CA ASN A 493 -40.48 -0.06 -22.73
C ASN A 493 -41.54 -1.17 -22.54
N GLY A 494 -42.62 -0.84 -21.83
CA GLY A 494 -43.92 -1.55 -21.96
C GLY A 494 -44.15 -2.78 -21.06
N GLY A 495 -43.28 -3.08 -20.09
CA GLY A 495 -43.44 -4.16 -19.12
C GLY A 495 -43.43 -3.68 -17.67
N ALA A 496 -43.84 -4.53 -16.73
CA ALA A 496 -43.71 -4.25 -15.29
C ALA A 496 -42.23 -4.19 -14.88
N VAL A 497 -41.88 -3.25 -14.00
CA VAL A 497 -40.50 -2.97 -13.60
C VAL A 497 -39.88 -4.16 -12.87
N SER A 498 -38.76 -4.70 -13.38
CA SER A 498 -37.80 -5.42 -12.53
C SER A 498 -36.81 -4.42 -11.96
N LEU A 499 -36.57 -4.51 -10.66
CA LEU A 499 -35.75 -3.58 -9.88
C LEU A 499 -34.26 -3.99 -9.84
N GLU A 500 -33.94 -5.07 -10.53
CA GLU A 500 -32.59 -5.59 -10.77
C GLU A 500 -31.77 -4.67 -11.70
N GLY A 501 -32.46 -3.79 -12.45
CA GLY A 501 -31.92 -3.06 -13.60
C GLY A 501 -31.13 -1.76 -13.33
N ILE A 502 -30.83 -1.38 -12.09
CA ILE A 502 -29.83 -0.32 -11.79
C ILE A 502 -28.95 -0.75 -10.62
N ASN A 503 -27.63 -0.67 -10.85
CA ASN A 503 -26.56 -0.95 -9.89
C ASN A 503 -25.44 0.10 -10.07
N PHE A 504 -24.61 0.28 -9.04
CA PHE A 504 -23.51 1.25 -9.02
C PHE A 504 -22.19 0.53 -8.70
N ALA A 505 -21.11 0.89 -9.38
CA ALA A 505 -19.77 0.39 -9.12
C ALA A 505 -18.71 1.30 -9.76
N ASP A 506 -17.55 1.44 -9.14
CA ASP A 506 -16.35 1.91 -9.84
C ASP A 506 -15.93 0.83 -10.87
N ILE A 507 -16.22 1.08 -12.15
CA ILE A 507 -15.91 0.17 -13.27
C ILE A 507 -14.64 0.64 -13.98
N ASN A 508 -14.38 1.95 -13.98
CA ASN A 508 -13.28 2.56 -14.73
C ASN A 508 -11.96 2.70 -13.94
N GLY A 509 -12.02 2.76 -12.61
CA GLY A 509 -10.90 2.82 -11.68
C GLY A 509 -10.58 4.23 -11.14
N ASP A 510 -11.52 5.17 -11.17
CA ASP A 510 -11.36 6.55 -10.65
C ASP A 510 -11.90 6.75 -9.22
N ALA A 511 -12.45 5.70 -8.60
CA ALA A 511 -13.12 5.71 -7.30
C ALA A 511 -14.44 6.50 -7.21
N LEU A 512 -15.04 6.90 -8.34
CA LEU A 512 -16.43 7.33 -8.41
C LEU A 512 -17.34 6.16 -8.85
N PRO A 513 -18.62 6.13 -8.45
CA PRO A 513 -19.54 5.07 -8.85
C PRO A 513 -20.11 5.30 -10.27
N ASP A 514 -19.65 4.53 -11.24
CA ASP A 514 -20.30 4.39 -12.55
C ASP A 514 -21.68 3.71 -12.40
N ILE A 515 -22.61 4.04 -13.31
CA ILE A 515 -23.98 3.52 -13.34
C ILE A 515 -24.07 2.35 -14.31
N LEU A 516 -24.42 1.15 -13.80
CA LEU A 516 -24.75 -0.02 -14.61
C LEU A 516 -26.27 -0.20 -14.69
N GLN A 517 -26.83 -0.01 -15.89
CA GLN A 517 -28.28 0.04 -16.12
C GLN A 517 -28.75 -1.01 -17.14
N GLN A 518 -29.85 -1.70 -16.87
CA GLN A 518 -30.55 -2.53 -17.85
C GLN A 518 -31.41 -1.63 -18.76
N VAL A 519 -31.12 -1.66 -20.06
CA VAL A 519 -31.74 -0.79 -21.08
C VAL A 519 -32.89 -1.48 -21.81
N PHE A 520 -32.88 -2.82 -21.91
CA PHE A 520 -33.97 -3.59 -22.51
C PHE A 520 -34.43 -4.76 -21.62
N THR A 521 -35.75 -4.93 -21.55
CA THR A 521 -36.45 -5.84 -20.64
C THR A 521 -36.92 -7.13 -21.31
N ASP A 522 -36.23 -7.63 -22.34
CA ASP A 522 -36.51 -8.96 -22.90
C ASP A 522 -36.02 -10.02 -21.89
N PRO A 523 -36.90 -10.86 -21.30
CA PRO A 523 -36.50 -11.85 -20.30
C PRO A 523 -35.60 -12.96 -20.87
N SER A 524 -35.45 -13.04 -22.19
CA SER A 524 -34.55 -13.97 -22.89
C SER A 524 -33.24 -13.32 -23.34
N ASN A 525 -33.13 -11.99 -23.33
CA ASN A 525 -31.90 -11.25 -23.69
C ASN A 525 -31.84 -9.86 -23.03
N PRO A 526 -31.44 -9.75 -21.74
CA PRO A 526 -31.31 -8.47 -21.05
C PRO A 526 -30.09 -7.68 -21.55
N VAL A 527 -30.33 -6.50 -22.13
CA VAL A 527 -29.26 -5.59 -22.58
C VAL A 527 -28.91 -4.62 -21.46
N TRP A 528 -27.61 -4.42 -21.23
CA TRP A 528 -27.07 -3.50 -20.24
C TRP A 528 -26.26 -2.39 -20.91
N GLY A 529 -26.36 -1.17 -20.38
CA GLY A 529 -25.50 -0.04 -20.68
C GLY A 529 -24.75 0.40 -19.43
N VAL A 530 -23.61 1.06 -19.63
CA VAL A 530 -22.85 1.73 -18.57
C VAL A 530 -22.84 3.22 -18.88
N GLY A 531 -23.27 4.04 -17.93
CA GLY A 531 -23.05 5.48 -17.91
C GLY A 531 -21.98 5.78 -16.87
N LYS A 532 -20.93 6.50 -17.25
CA LYS A 532 -19.83 6.82 -16.34
C LYS A 532 -20.13 8.01 -15.45
N ASN A 533 -19.41 8.10 -14.33
CA ASN A 533 -19.39 9.27 -13.47
C ASN A 533 -18.06 10.04 -13.60
N GLU A 534 -17.99 11.01 -14.51
CA GLU A 534 -16.76 11.79 -14.78
C GLU A 534 -16.61 13.01 -13.82
N GLY A 535 -17.25 12.98 -12.64
CA GLY A 535 -17.11 13.97 -11.56
C GLY A 535 -17.93 15.26 -11.69
N ASP A 536 -18.43 15.58 -12.88
CA ASP A 536 -19.44 16.61 -13.14
C ASP A 536 -20.73 15.95 -13.70
N PHE A 537 -21.89 16.59 -13.50
CA PHE A 537 -23.22 16.04 -13.85
C PHE A 537 -23.55 16.02 -15.38
N GLU A 538 -22.65 15.50 -16.23
CA GLU A 538 -22.91 15.28 -17.67
C GLU A 538 -22.92 13.79 -18.05
N PHE A 539 -24.05 13.31 -18.58
CA PHE A 539 -24.30 11.90 -18.87
C PHE A 539 -23.85 11.54 -20.31
N GLU A 540 -22.57 11.18 -20.50
CA GLU A 540 -22.02 10.78 -21.81
C GLU A 540 -22.53 9.41 -22.31
N GLY A 541 -23.76 9.42 -22.84
CA GLY A 541 -24.22 8.46 -23.85
C GLY A 541 -24.81 7.14 -23.35
N VAL A 542 -25.32 6.36 -24.31
CA VAL A 542 -25.83 5.00 -24.12
C VAL A 542 -24.98 4.06 -24.97
N LEU A 543 -24.32 3.09 -24.34
CA LEU A 543 -23.68 1.99 -25.04
C LEU A 543 -24.75 1.06 -25.62
N THR A 544 -24.94 1.13 -26.95
CA THR A 544 -25.76 0.18 -27.70
C THR A 544 -24.85 -0.76 -28.51
N ASP A 545 -24.97 -2.07 -28.24
CA ASP A 545 -24.27 -3.20 -28.86
C ASP A 545 -22.72 -3.24 -28.73
N VAL A 546 -22.23 -4.34 -28.14
CA VAL A 546 -20.84 -4.84 -28.19
C VAL A 546 -20.88 -6.37 -28.35
#